data_AF-C1L3P5-F1
#
_entry.id   AF-C1L3P5-F1
#
_cell.length_a   1.000
_cell.length_b   1.000
_cell.length_c   1.000
_cell.angle_alpha   90.00
_cell.angle_beta   90.00
_cell.angle_gamma   90.00
#
_symmetry.space_group_name_H-M   'P 1'
#
loop_
_entity.id
_entity.type
_entity.pdbx_description
1 polymer ?
#
loop_
_entity_poly.entity_id
_entity_poly.type
_entity_poly.pdbx_seq_one_letter_code
_entity_poly.pdbx_strand_id
1 'polypeptide(L)'
;MDFCWTKIVLPALTYWEQTLGVKKLSSENIVLERQCLNGQTSYVKWPNGTIGTYCNSGCENITRCFTEPIPSNYLNGCKQLSGNHPTIQGDRGLGIPPNGYLIFVDASQSEPCQSDDLLAYALACQLEYGTDRPVAGYVNMCPNQLSVTPAEVRSTISTFIHEMAHALGFSSTSYAFLRDENGIPRTPRDPNTGLPALGQDADYIYKASTSTVAQVERIWVSAASTTVRKINAFVLPSVLAEARAHYNCPTMDGMDLEDDGGAGTAFVHFEKRITEDELMSGSYSKDSYVSTLTLAYFKDTGWYTVNMSMAQIWRFGKNWGCEFVLRSCYEYMRIRLAMNTPITPYCNKLSSTDIKCLNYDDAFGFCDLQRQKDKLPPENQYFTSIDGVASSEVPYYGGGSTLNDWCPIYRIHKSIMHYNTLVIRYV
;
A
#
# COMPACT_ATOMS: atom_id res chain seq x y z
N MET A 1 -3.42 -4.46 26.69
CA MET A 1 -2.47 -3.53 26.05
C MET A 1 -1.07 -4.12 25.94
N ASP A 2 -0.49 -4.67 27.01
CA ASP A 2 0.90 -5.20 27.01
C ASP A 2 1.21 -6.25 25.93
N PHE A 3 0.29 -7.18 25.64
CA PHE A 3 0.50 -8.18 24.60
C PHE A 3 0.59 -7.54 23.21
N CYS A 4 -0.39 -6.73 22.81
CA CYS A 4 -0.39 -6.08 21.50
C CYS A 4 0.85 -5.19 21.33
N TRP A 5 1.21 -4.44 22.37
CA TRP A 5 2.40 -3.61 22.35
C TRP A 5 3.67 -4.44 22.14
N THR A 6 3.91 -5.46 22.97
CA THR A 6 5.17 -6.21 22.97
C THR A 6 5.29 -7.24 21.84
N LYS A 7 4.17 -7.76 21.34
CA LYS A 7 4.15 -8.87 20.36
C LYS A 7 3.78 -8.45 18.95
N ILE A 8 3.17 -7.28 18.76
CA ILE A 8 2.71 -6.82 17.44
C ILE A 8 3.36 -5.49 17.11
N VAL A 9 3.12 -4.47 17.92
CA VAL A 9 3.54 -3.09 17.65
C VAL A 9 5.07 -2.96 17.69
N LEU A 10 5.71 -3.42 18.77
CA LEU A 10 7.15 -3.29 18.94
C LEU A 10 7.96 -4.03 17.84
N PRO A 11 7.62 -5.27 17.45
CA PRO A 11 8.26 -5.93 16.30
C PRO A 11 8.14 -5.16 14.98
N ALA A 12 6.96 -4.62 14.67
CA ALA A 12 6.74 -3.85 13.46
C ALA A 12 7.50 -2.50 13.48
N LEU A 13 7.52 -1.81 14.62
CA LEU A 13 8.34 -0.62 14.82
C LEU A 13 9.83 -0.91 14.61
N THR A 14 10.31 -2.00 15.22
CA THR A 14 11.71 -2.43 15.11
C THR A 14 12.08 -2.73 13.66
N TYR A 15 11.18 -3.35 12.90
CA TYR A 15 11.40 -3.61 11.48
C TYR A 15 11.62 -2.29 10.71
N TRP A 16 10.71 -1.33 10.85
CA TRP A 16 10.81 -0.06 10.13
C TRP A 16 12.00 0.80 10.60
N GLU A 17 12.33 0.79 11.89
CA GLU A 17 13.50 1.50 12.44
C GLU A 17 14.83 0.96 11.89
N GLN A 18 14.93 -0.36 11.69
CA GLN A 18 16.11 -0.99 11.08
C GLN A 18 16.17 -0.83 9.56
N THR A 19 15.02 -0.58 8.93
CA THR A 19 14.86 -0.53 7.47
C THR A 19 15.01 0.89 6.92
N LEU A 20 14.52 1.91 7.63
CA LEU A 20 14.48 3.29 7.14
C LEU A 20 15.31 4.22 8.04
N GLY A 21 16.17 5.01 7.40
CA GLY A 21 16.80 6.19 7.98
C GLY A 21 16.27 7.46 7.30
N VAL A 22 16.42 8.62 7.95
CA VAL A 22 16.00 9.91 7.37
C VAL A 22 17.10 10.46 6.46
N LYS A 23 16.75 10.75 5.20
CA LYS A 23 17.70 11.19 4.17
C LYS A 23 18.23 12.60 4.39
N LYS A 24 17.34 13.53 4.76
CA LYS A 24 17.68 14.93 5.05
C LYS A 24 17.19 15.27 6.45
N LEU A 25 18.14 15.46 7.37
CA LEU A 25 17.86 15.84 8.73
C LEU A 25 17.66 17.36 8.84
N SER A 26 16.63 17.75 9.59
CA SER A 26 16.48 19.13 10.04
C SER A 26 17.59 19.50 11.04
N SER A 27 17.97 20.79 11.06
CA SER A 27 18.97 21.31 12.00
C SER A 27 18.44 21.42 13.43
N GLU A 28 17.12 21.41 13.59
CA GLU A 28 16.41 21.48 14.86
C GLU A 28 15.39 20.36 14.97
N ASN A 29 14.91 20.14 16.18
CA ASN A 29 13.76 19.27 16.41
C ASN A 29 12.53 19.76 15.63
N ILE A 30 11.80 18.79 15.11
CA ILE A 30 10.59 18.98 14.31
C ILE A 30 9.43 19.25 15.24
N VAL A 31 8.72 20.34 15.02
CA VAL A 31 7.49 20.68 15.75
C VAL A 31 6.29 20.53 14.82
N LEU A 32 5.22 19.94 15.34
CA LEU A 32 3.98 19.71 14.60
C LEU A 32 3.08 20.94 14.67
N GLU A 33 2.41 21.28 13.58
CA GLU A 33 1.55 22.46 13.51
C GLU A 33 0.23 22.23 14.22
N ARG A 34 -0.27 23.26 14.92
CA ARG A 34 -1.57 23.19 15.60
C ARG A 34 -2.70 23.25 14.58
N GLN A 35 -3.77 22.50 14.86
CA GLN A 35 -5.01 22.58 14.07
C GLN A 35 -5.64 23.96 14.21
N CYS A 36 -6.13 24.50 13.11
CA CYS A 36 -6.80 25.80 13.07
C CYS A 36 -8.28 25.68 13.42
N LEU A 37 -8.82 26.69 14.10
CA LEU A 37 -10.26 26.74 14.40
C LEU A 37 -11.08 26.61 13.12
N ASN A 38 -11.98 25.63 13.10
CA ASN A 38 -12.82 25.30 11.94
C ASN A 38 -12.04 24.98 10.64
N GLY A 39 -10.76 24.60 10.75
CA GLY A 39 -9.90 24.32 9.58
C GLY A 39 -9.56 25.54 8.72
N GLN A 40 -9.88 26.76 9.16
CA GLN A 40 -9.66 27.97 8.36
C GLN A 40 -8.20 28.38 8.34
N THR A 41 -7.59 28.33 7.15
CA THR A 41 -6.18 28.65 6.95
C THR A 41 -5.96 29.66 5.84
N SER A 42 -4.81 30.34 5.88
CA SER A 42 -4.29 31.17 4.80
C SER A 42 -2.81 30.89 4.59
N TYR A 43 -2.39 30.88 3.33
CA TYR A 43 -0.97 30.88 2.96
C TYR A 43 -0.42 32.29 3.05
N VAL A 44 0.63 32.47 3.84
CA VAL A 44 1.27 33.77 4.01
C VAL A 44 2.73 33.68 3.60
N LYS A 45 3.14 34.62 2.74
CA LYS A 45 4.53 34.85 2.36
C LYS A 45 5.00 36.18 2.95
N TRP A 46 5.94 36.10 3.88
CA TRP A 46 6.54 37.27 4.49
C TRP A 46 7.53 37.97 3.54
N PRO A 47 7.79 39.28 3.73
CA PRO A 47 8.82 39.99 2.98
C PRO A 47 10.24 39.42 3.16
N ASN A 48 10.51 38.75 4.28
CA ASN A 48 11.77 38.05 4.54
C ASN A 48 11.86 36.68 3.84
N GLY A 49 10.83 36.29 3.07
CA GLY A 49 10.76 35.04 2.33
C GLY A 49 10.15 33.86 3.10
N THR A 50 9.78 34.00 4.38
CA THR A 50 9.12 32.92 5.13
C THR A 50 7.72 32.65 4.55
N ILE A 51 7.49 31.43 4.09
CA ILE A 51 6.19 30.95 3.60
C ILE A 51 5.62 29.97 4.63
N GLY A 52 4.33 30.04 4.91
CA GLY A 52 3.67 29.06 5.76
C GLY A 52 2.16 29.17 5.78
N THR A 53 1.53 28.12 6.28
CA THR A 53 0.10 28.09 6.58
C THR A 53 -0.14 28.71 7.96
N TYR A 54 -1.06 29.67 8.04
CA TYR A 54 -1.47 30.32 9.29
C TYR A 54 -2.97 30.15 9.50
N CYS A 55 -3.39 30.01 10.76
CA CYS A 55 -4.79 29.97 11.12
C CYS A 55 -5.43 31.36 11.03
N ASN A 56 -6.60 31.45 10.39
CA ASN A 56 -7.27 32.74 10.20
C ASN A 56 -7.83 33.30 11.51
N SER A 57 -8.32 32.41 12.38
CA SER A 57 -9.10 32.77 13.57
C SER A 57 -8.48 32.23 14.87
N GLY A 58 -7.24 31.73 14.83
CA GLY A 58 -6.57 31.04 15.94
C GLY A 58 -6.59 29.52 15.83
N CYS A 59 -5.99 28.85 16.81
CA CYS A 59 -5.83 27.39 16.83
C CYS A 59 -6.80 26.72 17.80
N GLU A 60 -7.12 25.46 17.52
CA GLU A 60 -7.85 24.57 18.40
C GLU A 60 -7.09 24.36 19.73
N ASN A 61 -7.85 24.23 20.83
CA ASN A 61 -7.29 23.94 22.14
C ASN A 61 -6.59 22.57 22.19
N ILE A 62 -7.11 21.60 21.43
CA ILE A 62 -6.55 20.26 21.29
C ILE A 62 -6.29 20.02 19.81
N THR A 63 -5.01 19.87 19.47
CA THR A 63 -4.61 19.39 18.14
C THR A 63 -4.58 17.87 18.15
N ARG A 64 -5.16 17.23 17.14
CA ARG A 64 -5.25 15.77 17.03
C ARG A 64 -4.58 15.23 15.78
N CYS A 65 -4.02 14.04 15.91
CA CYS A 65 -3.68 13.15 14.79
C CYS A 65 -4.81 12.11 14.74
N PHE A 66 -5.76 12.29 13.82
CA PHE A 66 -7.03 11.55 13.82
C PHE A 66 -7.78 11.70 15.15
N THR A 67 -8.02 10.61 15.86
CA THR A 67 -8.72 10.60 17.15
C THR A 67 -7.80 11.00 18.31
N GLU A 68 -6.48 10.87 18.15
CA GLU A 68 -5.54 10.98 19.26
C GLU A 68 -5.01 12.41 19.46
N PRO A 69 -5.06 12.95 20.70
CA PRO A 69 -4.51 14.26 20.99
C PRO A 69 -2.98 14.25 20.90
N ILE A 70 -2.42 15.23 20.18
CA ILE A 70 -0.97 15.42 20.10
C ILE A 70 -0.49 16.14 21.37
N PRO A 71 0.43 15.56 22.15
CA PRO A 71 0.99 16.21 23.33
C PRO A 71 1.66 17.55 23.01
N SER A 72 1.47 18.55 23.88
CA SER A 72 1.96 19.92 23.66
C SER A 72 3.49 20.02 23.54
N ASN A 73 4.25 19.06 24.09
CA ASN A 73 5.70 19.01 23.94
C ASN A 73 6.15 18.74 22.50
N TYR A 74 5.28 18.24 21.62
CA TYR A 74 5.57 18.05 20.19
C TYR A 74 4.99 19.16 19.29
N LEU A 75 4.13 20.03 19.84
CA LEU A 75 3.44 21.06 19.09
C LEU A 75 4.26 22.35 18.99
N ASN A 76 4.11 23.04 17.87
CA ASN A 76 4.56 24.40 17.69
C ASN A 76 3.67 25.38 18.47
N GLY A 77 4.12 26.63 18.59
CA GLY A 77 3.22 27.72 18.96
C GLY A 77 2.11 27.88 17.91
N CYS A 78 0.97 28.44 18.31
CA CYS A 78 -0.15 28.70 17.41
C CYS A 78 0.20 29.78 16.38
N LYS A 79 0.41 29.37 15.13
CA LYS A 79 0.57 30.26 13.98
C LYS A 79 -0.79 30.81 13.56
N GLN A 80 -1.04 32.10 13.79
CA GLN A 80 -2.32 32.73 13.43
C GLN A 80 -2.17 34.14 12.88
N LEU A 81 -3.21 34.63 12.23
CA LEU A 81 -3.33 36.02 11.79
C LEU A 81 -3.98 36.88 12.89
N SER A 82 -3.24 37.86 13.42
CA SER A 82 -3.78 38.88 14.32
C SER A 82 -3.84 40.21 13.58
N GLY A 83 -5.04 40.69 13.26
CA GLY A 83 -5.23 41.91 12.47
C GLY A 83 -4.55 41.85 11.09
N ASN A 84 -4.66 40.71 10.40
CA ASN A 84 -3.97 40.37 9.14
C ASN A 84 -2.43 40.28 9.23
N HIS A 85 -1.84 40.38 10.43
CA HIS A 85 -0.42 40.17 10.64
C HIS A 85 -0.16 38.77 11.19
N PRO A 86 0.78 37.99 10.61
CA PRO A 86 1.06 36.66 11.12
C PRO A 86 1.79 36.75 12.46
N THR A 87 1.35 35.94 13.41
CA THR A 87 1.85 35.89 14.78
C THR A 87 1.97 34.44 15.23
N ILE A 88 2.84 34.19 16.20
CA ILE A 88 2.95 32.89 16.87
C ILE A 88 2.61 33.12 18.35
N GLN A 89 1.58 32.44 18.85
CA GLN A 89 1.15 32.54 20.25
C GLN A 89 1.35 31.22 21.00
N GLY A 90 1.62 31.31 22.30
CA GLY A 90 1.86 30.16 23.17
C GLY A 90 3.24 29.54 22.98
N ASP A 91 3.51 28.51 23.78
CA ASP A 91 4.84 27.91 23.85
C ASP A 91 5.09 26.95 22.70
N ARG A 92 6.34 26.96 22.22
CA ARG A 92 6.89 25.95 21.32
C ARG A 92 7.41 24.79 22.16
N GLY A 93 6.91 23.58 21.89
CA GLY A 93 7.38 22.35 22.52
C GLY A 93 8.83 22.00 22.15
N LEU A 94 9.35 20.95 22.79
CA LEU A 94 10.69 20.40 22.50
C LEU A 94 10.76 19.78 21.10
N GLY A 95 9.65 19.33 20.54
CA GLY A 95 9.57 18.70 19.24
C GLY A 95 10.08 17.26 19.21
N ILE A 96 10.00 16.67 18.03
CA ILE A 96 10.49 15.34 17.67
C ILE A 96 11.95 15.50 17.21
N PRO A 97 12.88 14.60 17.58
CA PRO A 97 14.24 14.62 17.03
C PRO A 97 14.25 14.66 15.49
N PRO A 98 15.26 15.25 14.83
CA PRO A 98 15.29 15.38 13.36
C PRO A 98 15.17 14.05 12.60
N ASN A 99 15.68 12.97 13.19
CA ASN A 99 15.60 11.60 12.67
C ASN A 99 14.38 10.82 13.20
N GLY A 100 13.52 11.46 14.00
CA GLY A 100 12.38 10.84 14.64
C GLY A 100 11.11 10.85 13.79
N TYR A 101 10.14 10.08 14.28
CA TYR A 101 8.79 9.96 13.76
C TYR A 101 7.85 9.72 14.93
N LEU A 102 6.70 10.39 14.98
CA LEU A 102 5.69 10.21 16.02
C LEU A 102 4.54 9.35 15.51
N ILE A 103 4.37 8.15 16.06
CA ILE A 103 3.27 7.26 15.69
C ILE A 103 2.28 7.12 16.84
N PHE A 104 1.02 7.38 16.54
CA PHE A 104 -0.10 7.14 17.43
C PHE A 104 -0.69 5.77 17.09
N VAL A 105 -0.84 4.92 18.09
CA VAL A 105 -1.38 3.57 17.92
C VAL A 105 -2.63 3.44 18.75
N ASP A 106 -3.72 3.10 18.08
CA ASP A 106 -5.04 2.93 18.69
C ASP A 106 -5.60 1.55 18.34
N ALA A 107 -6.59 1.12 19.12
CA ALA A 107 -7.36 -0.08 18.90
C ALA A 107 -8.82 0.21 19.22
N SER A 108 -9.40 1.14 18.47
CA SER A 108 -10.77 1.60 18.65
C SER A 108 -11.68 1.07 17.54
N GLN A 109 -12.91 0.71 17.93
CA GLN A 109 -13.97 0.30 17.01
C GLN A 109 -14.58 1.56 16.36
N SER A 110 -13.80 2.20 15.50
CA SER A 110 -14.20 3.37 14.71
C SER A 110 -15.13 2.99 13.56
N GLU A 111 -15.69 3.99 12.87
CA GLU A 111 -16.59 3.77 11.73
C GLU A 111 -15.96 2.91 10.62
N PRO A 112 -14.70 3.12 10.19
CA PRO A 112 -14.05 2.24 9.22
C PRO A 112 -13.97 0.77 9.69
N CYS A 113 -13.77 0.55 10.99
CA CYS A 113 -13.69 -0.79 11.57
C CYS A 113 -15.03 -1.53 11.65
N GLN A 114 -16.13 -0.91 11.23
CA GLN A 114 -17.42 -1.59 11.09
C GLN A 114 -17.45 -2.52 9.87
N SER A 115 -16.53 -2.37 8.92
CA SER A 115 -16.33 -3.31 7.84
C SER A 115 -15.77 -4.64 8.36
N ASP A 116 -16.32 -5.76 7.88
CA ASP A 116 -15.78 -7.10 8.17
C ASP A 116 -14.47 -7.40 7.43
N ASP A 117 -14.15 -6.60 6.41
CA ASP A 117 -12.96 -6.79 5.56
C ASP A 117 -11.78 -5.88 5.97
N LEU A 118 -11.96 -4.99 6.96
CA LEU A 118 -10.92 -4.07 7.42
C LEU A 118 -10.29 -4.53 8.73
N LEU A 119 -9.02 -4.92 8.67
CA LEU A 119 -8.26 -5.37 9.85
C LEU A 119 -7.66 -4.20 10.64
N ALA A 120 -7.18 -3.18 9.92
CA ALA A 120 -6.58 -1.98 10.48
C ALA A 120 -6.58 -0.89 9.40
N TYR A 121 -6.24 0.35 9.78
CA TYR A 121 -6.00 1.43 8.83
C TYR A 121 -4.97 2.41 9.39
N ALA A 122 -4.29 3.12 8.51
CA ALA A 122 -3.30 4.10 8.89
C ALA A 122 -3.08 5.22 7.86
N LEU A 123 -2.61 6.37 8.36
CA LEU A 123 -2.22 7.49 7.52
C LEU A 123 -1.24 8.42 8.23
N ALA A 124 -0.45 9.15 7.45
CA ALA A 124 0.25 10.33 7.92
C ALA A 124 -0.76 11.43 8.31
N CYS A 125 -0.51 12.14 9.40
CA CYS A 125 -1.32 13.30 9.81
C CYS A 125 -0.57 14.62 9.69
N GLN A 126 0.77 14.62 9.71
CA GLN A 126 1.59 15.82 9.55
C GLN A 126 2.85 15.51 8.72
N LEU A 127 3.21 16.46 7.87
CA LEU A 127 4.43 16.45 7.07
C LEU A 127 5.44 17.49 7.59
N GLU A 128 6.72 17.20 7.46
CA GLU A 128 7.80 18.14 7.77
C GLU A 128 7.90 19.23 6.71
N TYR A 129 7.90 20.49 7.16
CA TYR A 129 8.06 21.63 6.28
C TYR A 129 9.41 21.58 5.55
N GLY A 130 9.38 21.76 4.22
CA GLY A 130 10.57 21.85 3.37
C GLY A 130 11.14 20.52 2.89
N THR A 131 10.79 19.39 3.53
CA THR A 131 11.14 18.03 3.07
C THR A 131 9.92 17.25 2.58
N ASP A 132 8.71 17.66 3.01
CA ASP A 132 7.43 16.98 2.78
C ASP A 132 7.37 15.54 3.32
N ARG A 133 8.33 15.15 4.17
CA ARG A 133 8.40 13.83 4.76
C ARG A 133 7.31 13.67 5.82
N PRO A 134 6.56 12.56 5.84
CA PRO A 134 5.72 12.20 6.97
C PRO A 134 6.51 12.16 8.29
N VAL A 135 6.04 12.88 9.30
CA VAL A 135 6.70 12.96 10.62
C VAL A 135 5.78 12.60 11.78
N ALA A 136 4.48 12.58 11.53
CA ALA A 136 3.54 11.99 12.44
C ALA A 136 2.46 11.23 11.68
N GLY A 137 2.04 10.10 12.23
CA GLY A 137 0.96 9.29 11.68
C GLY A 137 0.22 8.51 12.74
N TYR A 138 -0.88 7.93 12.31
CA TYR A 138 -1.82 7.22 13.15
C TYR A 138 -2.07 5.84 12.55
N VAL A 139 -2.16 4.83 13.41
CA VAL A 139 -2.52 3.47 13.07
C VAL A 139 -3.62 3.03 14.02
N ASN A 140 -4.73 2.55 13.48
CA ASN A 140 -5.82 1.96 14.26
C ASN A 140 -6.00 0.50 13.91
N MET A 141 -5.97 -0.35 14.93
CA MET A 141 -6.22 -1.78 14.84
C MET A 141 -7.71 -2.05 15.11
N CYS A 142 -8.43 -2.68 14.18
CA CYS A 142 -9.85 -2.98 14.36
C CYS A 142 -10.04 -4.16 15.35
N PRO A 143 -10.50 -3.92 16.60
CA PRO A 143 -10.39 -4.91 17.67
C PRO A 143 -11.20 -6.19 17.43
N ASN A 144 -12.30 -6.08 16.69
CA ASN A 144 -13.19 -7.21 16.42
C ASN A 144 -12.72 -8.08 15.25
N GLN A 145 -11.87 -7.56 14.37
CA GLN A 145 -11.43 -8.25 13.15
C GLN A 145 -10.03 -8.86 13.29
N LEU A 146 -9.24 -8.37 14.24
CA LEU A 146 -7.89 -8.86 14.46
C LEU A 146 -7.86 -10.05 15.41
N SER A 147 -7.37 -11.17 14.90
CA SER A 147 -7.05 -12.32 15.71
C SER A 147 -5.60 -12.26 16.22
N VAL A 148 -5.44 -12.44 17.52
CA VAL A 148 -4.14 -12.44 18.22
C VAL A 148 -3.78 -13.83 18.74
N THR A 149 -4.33 -14.88 18.13
CA THR A 149 -3.95 -16.26 18.48
C THR A 149 -2.49 -16.53 18.08
N PRO A 150 -1.77 -17.44 18.76
CA PRO A 150 -0.38 -17.76 18.41
C PRO A 150 -0.15 -18.14 16.95
N ALA A 151 -1.18 -18.70 16.28
CA ALA A 151 -1.11 -19.07 14.86
C ALA A 151 -1.22 -17.86 13.92
N GLU A 152 -1.77 -16.74 14.38
CA GLU A 152 -2.10 -15.53 13.61
C GLU A 152 -1.31 -14.29 14.06
N VAL A 153 -0.47 -14.41 15.10
CA VAL A 153 0.41 -13.30 15.53
C VAL A 153 1.31 -12.82 14.39
N ARG A 154 1.85 -13.73 13.57
CA ARG A 154 2.73 -13.34 12.45
C ARG A 154 2.00 -12.50 11.41
N SER A 155 0.81 -12.92 11.05
CA SER A 155 -0.03 -12.16 10.12
C SER A 155 -0.41 -10.81 10.69
N THR A 156 -0.74 -10.73 11.97
CA THR A 156 -1.10 -9.46 12.61
C THR A 156 0.10 -8.51 12.71
N ILE A 157 1.32 -9.03 12.89
CA ILE A 157 2.55 -8.23 12.74
C ILE A 157 2.67 -7.71 11.31
N SER A 158 2.44 -8.56 10.30
CA SER A 158 2.50 -8.17 8.88
C SER A 158 1.48 -7.06 8.55
N THR A 159 0.23 -7.20 9.01
CA THR A 159 -0.79 -6.15 8.91
C THR A 159 -0.31 -4.85 9.54
N PHE A 160 0.30 -4.90 10.73
CA PHE A 160 0.79 -3.68 11.37
C PHE A 160 1.98 -3.05 10.61
N ILE A 161 2.88 -3.87 10.04
CA ILE A 161 3.96 -3.40 9.15
C ILE A 161 3.37 -2.71 7.91
N HIS A 162 2.32 -3.27 7.32
CA HIS A 162 1.59 -2.71 6.18
C HIS A 162 0.96 -1.35 6.52
N GLU A 163 0.21 -1.26 7.61
CA GLU A 163 -0.39 0.00 8.03
C GLU A 163 0.66 1.06 8.35
N MET A 164 1.76 0.67 8.98
CA MET A 164 2.88 1.58 9.19
C MET A 164 3.45 2.09 7.86
N ALA A 165 3.46 1.29 6.80
CA ALA A 165 3.90 1.75 5.48
C ALA A 165 3.00 2.88 4.94
N HIS A 166 1.68 2.77 5.13
CA HIS A 166 0.74 3.85 4.81
C HIS A 166 1.02 5.12 5.64
N ALA A 167 1.23 4.97 6.95
CA ALA A 167 1.60 6.10 7.81
C ALA A 167 2.93 6.76 7.39
N LEU A 168 3.89 5.97 6.93
CA LEU A 168 5.18 6.42 6.40
C LEU A 168 5.09 6.99 4.97
N GLY A 169 3.90 6.99 4.37
CA GLY A 169 3.60 7.72 3.15
C GLY A 169 3.46 6.87 1.88
N PHE A 170 3.24 5.56 1.99
CA PHE A 170 2.64 4.79 0.89
C PHE A 170 1.14 5.15 0.80
N SER A 171 0.80 6.32 0.26
CA SER A 171 -0.58 6.82 0.25
C SER A 171 -0.80 7.79 -0.90
N SER A 172 -2.01 7.81 -1.44
CA SER A 172 -2.45 8.79 -2.46
C SER A 172 -2.20 10.24 -2.02
N THR A 173 -2.40 10.53 -0.73
CA THR A 173 -2.13 11.85 -0.12
C THR A 173 -0.65 12.25 -0.15
N SER A 174 0.24 11.28 -0.33
CA SER A 174 1.69 11.45 -0.31
C SER A 174 2.27 11.58 -1.72
N TYR A 175 1.68 10.98 -2.75
CA TYR A 175 2.28 10.86 -4.10
C TYR A 175 2.73 12.19 -4.72
N ALA A 176 1.95 13.26 -4.53
CA ALA A 176 2.31 14.59 -5.03
C ALA A 176 3.47 15.26 -4.27
N PHE A 177 3.83 14.73 -3.11
CA PHE A 177 4.85 15.26 -2.22
C PHE A 177 6.20 14.55 -2.33
N LEU A 178 6.28 13.44 -3.06
CA LEU A 178 7.52 12.70 -3.27
C LEU A 178 8.60 13.57 -3.91
N ARG A 179 9.83 13.26 -3.54
CA ARG A 179 11.05 13.90 -4.02
C ARG A 179 11.92 12.89 -4.75
N ASP A 180 12.75 13.39 -5.65
CA ASP A 180 13.73 12.56 -6.35
C ASP A 180 14.92 12.21 -5.44
N GLU A 181 15.91 11.51 -6.01
CA GLU A 181 17.10 11.10 -5.26
C GLU A 181 17.95 12.28 -4.76
N ASN A 182 17.80 13.48 -5.32
CA ASN A 182 18.49 14.69 -4.91
C ASN A 182 17.66 15.53 -3.92
N GLY A 183 16.47 15.04 -3.55
CA GLY A 183 15.55 15.76 -2.67
C GLY A 183 14.78 16.87 -3.38
N ILE A 184 14.77 16.91 -4.73
CA ILE A 184 13.99 17.86 -5.51
C ILE A 184 12.55 17.34 -5.64
N PRO A 185 11.51 18.17 -5.43
CA PRO A 185 10.12 17.75 -5.64
C PRO A 185 9.90 17.17 -7.03
N ARG A 186 9.31 15.96 -7.10
CA ARG A 186 8.91 15.34 -8.37
C ARG A 186 7.74 16.07 -9.01
N THR A 187 6.84 16.56 -8.17
CA THR A 187 5.72 17.40 -8.60
C THR A 187 6.14 18.87 -8.55
N PRO A 188 5.92 19.65 -9.63
CA PRO A 188 6.18 21.08 -9.64
C PRO A 188 5.51 21.77 -8.44
N ARG A 189 6.20 22.76 -7.85
CA ARG A 189 5.71 23.51 -6.69
C ARG A 189 5.19 24.87 -7.10
N ASP A 190 4.09 25.30 -6.47
CA ASP A 190 3.61 26.68 -6.58
C ASP A 190 4.62 27.62 -5.89
N PRO A 191 5.13 28.67 -6.56
CA PRO A 191 6.16 29.55 -6.01
C PRO A 191 5.68 30.47 -4.86
N ASN A 192 4.38 30.57 -4.65
CA ASN A 192 3.75 31.36 -3.59
C ASN A 192 3.46 30.51 -2.35
N THR A 193 3.02 29.27 -2.53
CA THR A 193 2.61 28.39 -1.42
C THR A 193 3.62 27.30 -1.07
N GLY A 194 4.47 26.90 -2.02
CA GLY A 194 5.40 25.78 -1.88
C GLY A 194 4.76 24.39 -2.01
N LEU A 195 3.46 24.32 -2.31
CA LEU A 195 2.67 23.09 -2.43
C LEU A 195 2.70 22.52 -3.86
N PRO A 196 2.26 21.26 -4.08
CA PRO A 196 2.10 20.72 -5.44
C PRO A 196 1.21 21.62 -6.32
N ALA A 197 1.70 21.97 -7.51
CA ALA A 197 1.09 22.96 -8.41
C ALA A 197 0.10 22.36 -9.42
N LEU A 198 -0.06 21.03 -9.47
CA LEU A 198 -0.93 20.36 -10.45
C LEU A 198 -2.42 20.34 -10.04
N GLY A 199 -2.76 21.08 -8.99
CA GLY A 199 -4.10 21.12 -8.40
C GLY A 199 -4.42 19.89 -7.57
N GLN A 200 -5.69 19.80 -7.17
CA GLN A 200 -6.24 18.71 -6.38
C GLN A 200 -7.35 17.99 -7.17
N ASP A 201 -7.68 16.77 -6.77
CA ASP A 201 -8.86 16.03 -7.26
C ASP A 201 -10.13 16.38 -6.47
N ALA A 202 -11.20 15.60 -6.67
CA ALA A 202 -12.50 15.82 -6.04
C ALA A 202 -12.48 15.61 -4.52
N ASP A 203 -11.51 14.84 -4.01
CA ASP A 203 -11.34 14.53 -2.59
C ASP A 203 -10.28 15.44 -1.93
N TYR A 204 -9.91 16.54 -2.62
CA TYR A 204 -8.90 17.50 -2.18
C TYR A 204 -7.50 16.89 -2.03
N ILE A 205 -7.21 15.78 -2.73
CA ILE A 205 -5.88 15.18 -2.76
C ILE A 205 -5.07 15.82 -3.88
N TYR A 206 -3.83 16.22 -3.59
CA TYR A 206 -2.95 16.83 -4.59
C TYR A 206 -2.59 15.84 -5.69
N LYS A 207 -2.65 16.29 -6.94
CA LYS A 207 -2.29 15.48 -8.11
C LYS A 207 -0.78 15.32 -8.23
N ALA A 208 -0.32 14.09 -8.36
CA ALA A 208 1.09 13.79 -8.55
C ALA A 208 1.53 14.05 -10.00
N SER A 209 2.82 14.36 -10.18
CA SER A 209 3.44 14.39 -11.51
C SER A 209 3.38 13.02 -12.19
N THR A 210 3.34 13.03 -13.53
CA THR A 210 3.45 11.82 -14.36
C THR A 210 4.80 11.12 -14.21
N SER A 211 5.79 11.75 -13.58
CA SER A 211 7.06 11.11 -13.18
C SER A 211 6.97 10.30 -11.88
N THR A 212 5.83 10.35 -11.19
CA THR A 212 5.53 9.56 -9.99
C THR A 212 4.51 8.48 -10.35
N VAL A 213 3.33 8.91 -10.81
CA VAL A 213 2.23 8.03 -11.23
C VAL A 213 1.79 8.42 -12.63
N ALA A 214 1.81 7.46 -13.56
CA ALA A 214 1.34 7.65 -14.92
C ALA A 214 0.16 6.73 -15.21
N GLN A 215 -0.70 7.13 -16.13
CA GLN A 215 -1.70 6.23 -16.70
C GLN A 215 -1.06 5.45 -17.84
N VAL A 216 -1.04 4.13 -17.73
CA VAL A 216 -0.53 3.21 -18.73
C VAL A 216 -1.68 2.41 -19.35
N GLU A 217 -1.51 2.00 -20.60
CA GLU A 217 -2.51 1.21 -21.31
C GLU A 217 -2.11 -0.27 -21.31
N ARG A 218 -3.08 -1.15 -21.03
CA ARG A 218 -2.95 -2.60 -21.13
C ARG A 218 -3.96 -3.11 -22.14
N ILE A 219 -3.50 -3.81 -23.17
CA ILE A 219 -4.41 -4.57 -24.04
C ILE A 219 -4.87 -5.79 -23.25
N TRP A 220 -6.16 -5.88 -23.01
CA TRP A 220 -6.75 -6.89 -22.15
C TRP A 220 -7.64 -7.83 -22.97
N VAL A 221 -7.13 -9.01 -23.28
CA VAL A 221 -7.89 -10.03 -24.03
C VAL A 221 -8.48 -11.05 -23.06
N SER A 222 -9.75 -11.34 -23.20
CA SER A 222 -10.45 -12.43 -22.51
C SER A 222 -10.97 -13.45 -23.51
N ALA A 223 -11.69 -14.47 -23.04
CA ALA A 223 -12.40 -15.38 -23.94
C ALA A 223 -13.61 -14.72 -24.64
N ALA A 224 -14.09 -13.58 -24.13
CA ALA A 224 -15.32 -12.92 -24.60
C ALA A 224 -15.10 -11.53 -25.22
N SER A 225 -13.98 -10.86 -24.95
CA SER A 225 -13.71 -9.52 -25.48
C SER A 225 -12.22 -9.20 -25.60
N THR A 226 -11.92 -8.09 -26.25
CA THR A 226 -10.63 -7.41 -26.17
C THR A 226 -10.90 -5.96 -25.86
N THR A 227 -10.33 -5.46 -24.76
CA THR A 227 -10.49 -4.09 -24.28
C THR A 227 -9.12 -3.45 -24.07
N VAL A 228 -9.09 -2.12 -23.94
CA VAL A 228 -7.90 -1.39 -23.50
C VAL A 228 -8.18 -0.88 -22.10
N ARG A 229 -7.45 -1.39 -21.12
CA ARG A 229 -7.51 -0.92 -19.73
C ARG A 229 -6.54 0.23 -19.54
N LYS A 230 -6.98 1.21 -18.75
CA LYS A 230 -6.19 2.37 -18.36
C LYS A 230 -5.87 2.22 -16.88
N ILE A 231 -4.63 1.85 -16.59
CA ILE A 231 -4.18 1.51 -15.25
C ILE A 231 -3.30 2.65 -14.73
N ASN A 232 -3.46 3.00 -13.46
CA ASN A 232 -2.49 3.89 -12.80
C ASN A 232 -1.27 3.06 -12.43
N ALA A 233 -0.07 3.54 -12.75
CA ALA A 233 1.14 2.80 -12.46
C ALA A 233 2.22 3.72 -11.89
N PHE A 234 2.98 3.22 -10.91
CA PHE A 234 4.19 3.88 -10.49
C PHE A 234 5.25 3.78 -11.59
N VAL A 235 5.75 4.93 -12.02
CA VAL A 235 6.89 5.03 -12.95
C VAL A 235 8.16 5.48 -12.22
N LEU A 236 8.18 5.26 -10.90
CA LEU A 236 9.27 5.60 -10.02
C LEU A 236 10.53 4.77 -10.38
N PRO A 237 11.73 5.38 -10.44
CA PRO A 237 12.91 4.72 -11.02
C PRO A 237 13.35 3.42 -10.34
N SER A 238 13.42 3.40 -9.01
CA SER A 238 13.81 2.21 -8.24
C SER A 238 12.69 1.17 -8.26
N VAL A 239 11.43 1.57 -8.09
CA VAL A 239 10.27 0.66 -8.16
C VAL A 239 10.25 -0.06 -9.50
N LEU A 240 10.38 0.68 -10.60
CA LEU A 240 10.36 0.10 -11.94
C LEU A 240 11.60 -0.78 -12.20
N ALA A 241 12.78 -0.41 -11.68
CA ALA A 241 13.98 -1.24 -11.78
C ALA A 241 13.81 -2.57 -11.04
N GLU A 242 13.31 -2.56 -9.80
CA GLU A 242 13.06 -3.77 -9.01
C GLU A 242 11.97 -4.63 -9.64
N ALA A 243 10.87 -4.05 -10.11
CA ALA A 243 9.80 -4.79 -10.79
C ALA A 243 10.33 -5.49 -12.05
N ARG A 244 11.04 -4.77 -12.93
CA ARG A 244 11.64 -5.35 -14.15
C ARG A 244 12.58 -6.51 -13.83
N ALA A 245 13.40 -6.36 -12.79
CA ALA A 245 14.34 -7.39 -12.34
C ALA A 245 13.62 -8.60 -11.75
N HIS A 246 12.62 -8.38 -10.89
CA HIS A 246 11.87 -9.44 -10.22
C HIS A 246 11.09 -10.30 -11.22
N TYR A 247 10.29 -9.67 -12.09
CA TYR A 247 9.48 -10.39 -13.07
C TYR A 247 10.29 -10.89 -14.28
N ASN A 248 11.55 -10.45 -14.45
CA ASN A 248 12.32 -10.62 -15.68
C ASN A 248 11.57 -10.06 -16.91
N CYS A 249 11.11 -8.82 -16.79
CA CYS A 249 10.40 -8.12 -17.86
C CYS A 249 11.01 -6.74 -18.11
N PRO A 250 11.96 -6.58 -19.06
CA PRO A 250 12.61 -5.30 -19.30
C PRO A 250 11.67 -4.24 -19.92
N THR A 251 10.54 -4.65 -20.50
CA THR A 251 9.61 -3.76 -21.19
C THR A 251 8.50 -3.21 -20.31
N MET A 252 8.47 -3.51 -19.01
CA MET A 252 7.50 -2.88 -18.11
C MET A 252 7.65 -1.35 -18.19
N ASP A 253 6.53 -0.66 -18.35
CA ASP A 253 6.44 0.80 -18.45
C ASP A 253 5.98 1.45 -17.13
N GLY A 254 5.59 0.65 -16.14
CA GLY A 254 5.25 1.04 -14.78
C GLY A 254 4.99 -0.20 -13.92
N MET A 255 4.92 0.00 -12.60
CA MET A 255 4.38 -0.99 -11.67
C MET A 255 2.90 -0.65 -11.43
N ASP A 256 2.02 -1.53 -11.86
CA ASP A 256 0.57 -1.32 -11.81
C ASP A 256 0.08 -1.16 -10.36
N LEU A 257 -0.78 -0.16 -10.14
CA LEU A 257 -1.52 0.06 -8.90
C LEU A 257 -2.89 -0.60 -9.03
N GLU A 258 -3.38 -1.08 -7.89
CA GLU A 258 -4.70 -1.69 -7.76
C GLU A 258 -5.81 -0.77 -8.29
N ASP A 259 -6.75 -1.31 -9.06
CA ASP A 259 -7.86 -0.57 -9.66
C ASP A 259 -9.26 -1.05 -9.20
N ASP A 260 -9.33 -2.07 -8.34
CA ASP A 260 -10.56 -2.57 -7.72
C ASP A 260 -10.55 -2.37 -6.19
N GLY A 261 -11.60 -2.81 -5.47
CA GLY A 261 -11.69 -2.74 -4.00
C GLY A 261 -12.10 -1.39 -3.41
N GLY A 262 -12.36 -0.37 -4.22
CA GLY A 262 -12.84 0.95 -3.79
C GLY A 262 -11.74 1.86 -3.24
N ALA A 263 -12.11 3.05 -2.73
CA ALA A 263 -11.17 4.13 -2.40
C ALA A 263 -10.14 3.80 -1.30
N GLY A 264 -10.42 2.81 -0.44
CA GLY A 264 -9.47 2.32 0.56
C GLY A 264 -8.44 1.32 0.03
N THR A 265 -8.61 0.86 -1.21
CA THR A 265 -7.85 -0.24 -1.80
C THR A 265 -7.21 0.18 -3.12
N ALA A 266 -8.03 0.63 -4.06
CA ALA A 266 -7.60 1.13 -5.35
C ALA A 266 -6.64 2.32 -5.18
N PHE A 267 -5.64 2.40 -6.05
CA PHE A 267 -4.65 3.46 -6.14
C PHE A 267 -3.69 3.59 -4.93
N VAL A 268 -3.97 2.93 -3.81
CA VAL A 268 -3.14 2.97 -2.58
C VAL A 268 -2.40 1.68 -2.31
N HIS A 269 -2.51 0.70 -3.21
CA HIS A 269 -1.82 -0.60 -3.17
C HIS A 269 -1.25 -0.97 -4.53
N PHE A 270 -0.29 -1.87 -4.56
CA PHE A 270 0.12 -2.54 -5.80
C PHE A 270 -0.97 -3.50 -6.28
N GLU A 271 -1.05 -3.65 -7.60
CA GLU A 271 -1.99 -4.53 -8.30
C GLU A 271 -1.88 -5.99 -7.82
N LYS A 272 -2.92 -6.48 -7.14
CA LYS A 272 -2.84 -7.77 -6.46
C LYS A 272 -2.67 -8.94 -7.42
N ARG A 273 -3.22 -8.90 -8.63
CA ARG A 273 -3.03 -9.96 -9.63
C ARG A 273 -1.55 -10.30 -9.87
N ILE A 274 -0.67 -9.32 -9.79
CA ILE A 274 0.78 -9.50 -10.02
C ILE A 274 1.61 -9.48 -8.75
N THR A 275 1.05 -9.04 -7.61
CA THR A 275 1.78 -8.98 -6.34
C THR A 275 1.39 -10.02 -5.30
N GLU A 276 0.14 -10.47 -5.27
CA GLU A 276 -0.47 -11.38 -4.27
C GLU A 276 -0.10 -11.13 -2.81
N ASP A 277 1.04 -11.71 -2.40
CA ASP A 277 1.59 -11.78 -1.06
C ASP A 277 2.68 -10.75 -0.79
N GLU A 278 2.86 -9.77 -1.68
CA GLU A 278 3.64 -8.57 -1.39
C GLU A 278 2.96 -7.73 -0.30
N LEU A 279 3.75 -7.13 0.60
CA LEU A 279 3.26 -6.34 1.73
C LEU A 279 2.16 -5.35 1.34
N MET A 280 2.35 -4.56 0.29
CA MET A 280 1.46 -3.48 -0.13
C MET A 280 0.46 -3.91 -1.20
N SER A 281 0.08 -5.19 -1.23
CA SER A 281 -1.02 -5.68 -2.07
C SER A 281 -2.38 -5.39 -1.42
N GLY A 282 -3.41 -5.09 -2.23
CA GLY A 282 -4.71 -4.54 -1.78
C GLY A 282 -5.62 -5.47 -0.97
N SER A 283 -5.15 -6.67 -0.62
CA SER A 283 -5.81 -7.48 0.41
C SER A 283 -4.85 -8.50 1.01
N TYR A 284 -5.15 -8.83 2.25
CA TYR A 284 -4.39 -9.77 3.06
C TYR A 284 -4.40 -11.19 2.47
N SER A 285 -3.23 -11.67 2.04
CA SER A 285 -2.88 -13.08 2.00
C SER A 285 -2.16 -13.46 3.29
N LYS A 286 -2.34 -14.69 3.77
CA LYS A 286 -1.98 -15.13 5.14
C LYS A 286 -0.59 -14.70 5.62
N ASP A 287 0.41 -14.79 4.75
CA ASP A 287 1.74 -14.25 4.99
C ASP A 287 1.96 -13.18 3.90
N SER A 288 2.38 -11.99 4.30
CA SER A 288 2.80 -10.93 3.37
C SER A 288 4.28 -10.65 3.55
N TYR A 289 4.95 -10.32 2.45
CA TYR A 289 6.39 -10.15 2.39
C TYR A 289 6.74 -8.70 2.08
N VAL A 290 7.56 -8.09 2.94
CA VAL A 290 8.18 -6.80 2.62
C VAL A 290 9.25 -7.03 1.56
N SER A 291 8.89 -6.87 0.29
CA SER A 291 9.78 -7.18 -0.83
C SER A 291 10.71 -6.01 -1.17
N THR A 292 11.63 -6.23 -2.12
CA THR A 292 12.43 -5.13 -2.67
C THR A 292 11.56 -4.08 -3.36
N LEU A 293 10.36 -4.43 -3.82
CA LEU A 293 9.42 -3.51 -4.46
C LEU A 293 8.92 -2.44 -3.49
N THR A 294 8.40 -2.84 -2.31
CA THR A 294 7.99 -1.90 -1.25
C THR A 294 9.16 -1.05 -0.77
N LEU A 295 10.34 -1.66 -0.55
CA LEU A 295 11.51 -0.90 -0.10
C LEU A 295 12.01 0.09 -1.16
N ALA A 296 11.88 -0.25 -2.45
CA ALA A 296 12.20 0.65 -3.55
C ALA A 296 11.23 1.84 -3.63
N TYR A 297 9.94 1.64 -3.31
CA TYR A 297 9.01 2.76 -3.15
C TYR A 297 9.52 3.74 -2.10
N PHE A 298 9.87 3.26 -0.89
CA PHE A 298 10.40 4.11 0.18
C PHE A 298 11.69 4.82 -0.23
N LYS A 299 12.55 4.19 -1.02
CA LYS A 299 13.75 4.81 -1.57
C LYS A 299 13.40 5.94 -2.55
N ASP A 300 12.42 5.70 -3.42
CA ASP A 300 11.98 6.67 -4.44
C ASP A 300 11.15 7.83 -3.88
N THR A 301 10.71 7.74 -2.62
CA THR A 301 10.08 8.89 -1.94
C THR A 301 11.01 10.09 -1.79
N GLY A 302 12.32 9.85 -1.79
CA GLY A 302 13.33 10.86 -1.49
C GLY A 302 13.37 11.29 -0.02
N TRP A 303 12.54 10.70 0.85
CA TRP A 303 12.51 11.01 2.28
C TRP A 303 13.45 10.13 3.09
N TYR A 304 13.65 8.89 2.65
CA TYR A 304 14.36 7.87 3.42
C TYR A 304 15.64 7.40 2.74
N THR A 305 16.65 7.08 3.54
CA THR A 305 17.67 6.09 3.18
C THR A 305 17.12 4.71 3.53
N VAL A 306 17.26 3.75 2.63
CA VAL A 306 16.63 2.42 2.81
C VAL A 306 17.68 1.33 2.88
N ASN A 307 17.61 0.50 3.91
CA ASN A 307 18.39 -0.71 4.02
C ASN A 307 17.73 -1.85 3.22
N MET A 308 18.12 -1.99 1.96
CA MET A 308 17.56 -3.02 1.06
C MET A 308 17.82 -4.45 1.54
N SER A 309 18.77 -4.70 2.47
CA SER A 309 19.00 -6.05 3.02
C SER A 309 17.87 -6.53 3.92
N MET A 310 16.95 -5.65 4.31
CA MET A 310 15.76 -5.98 5.10
C MET A 310 14.62 -6.54 4.25
N ALA A 311 14.77 -6.56 2.91
CA ALA A 311 13.80 -7.16 2.01
C ALA A 311 13.71 -8.67 2.26
N GLN A 312 12.49 -9.15 2.39
CA GLN A 312 12.17 -10.57 2.44
C GLN A 312 12.17 -11.16 1.02
N ILE A 313 12.39 -12.47 0.94
CA ILE A 313 12.36 -13.20 -0.33
C ILE A 313 10.90 -13.39 -0.74
N TRP A 314 10.40 -12.45 -1.52
CA TRP A 314 9.13 -12.58 -2.22
C TRP A 314 9.33 -13.41 -3.50
N ARG A 315 8.55 -14.49 -3.67
CA ARG A 315 8.73 -15.46 -4.77
C ARG A 315 7.66 -15.38 -5.85
N PHE A 316 6.46 -14.94 -5.51
CA PHE A 316 5.36 -14.82 -6.45
C PHE A 316 5.74 -13.90 -7.62
N GLY A 317 5.44 -14.27 -8.85
CA GLY A 317 5.81 -13.47 -10.03
C GLY A 317 7.24 -13.63 -10.53
N LYS A 318 8.16 -14.15 -9.71
CA LYS A 318 9.59 -14.08 -10.00
C LYS A 318 9.95 -14.83 -11.29
N ASN A 319 10.57 -14.13 -12.23
CA ASN A 319 10.95 -14.61 -13.57
C ASN A 319 9.79 -15.12 -14.45
N TRP A 320 8.54 -14.73 -14.20
CA TRP A 320 7.41 -15.17 -15.05
C TRP A 320 7.26 -14.38 -16.36
N GLY A 321 8.06 -13.33 -16.54
CA GLY A 321 8.22 -12.58 -17.79
C GLY A 321 7.10 -11.59 -18.06
N CYS A 322 7.24 -10.86 -19.16
CA CYS A 322 6.33 -9.79 -19.54
C CYS A 322 4.89 -10.25 -19.81
N GLU A 323 4.73 -11.49 -20.28
CA GLU A 323 3.42 -12.08 -20.54
C GLU A 323 2.57 -12.22 -19.28
N PHE A 324 3.20 -12.44 -18.13
CA PHE A 324 2.51 -12.50 -16.85
C PHE A 324 2.03 -11.12 -16.39
N VAL A 325 2.91 -10.12 -16.51
CA VAL A 325 2.66 -8.79 -15.94
C VAL A 325 1.77 -7.94 -16.85
N LEU A 326 2.07 -7.89 -18.16
CA LEU A 326 1.49 -6.93 -19.08
C LEU A 326 0.21 -7.42 -19.78
N ARG A 327 -0.13 -8.70 -19.66
CA ARG A 327 -1.32 -9.29 -20.30
C ARG A 327 -2.29 -9.85 -19.28
N SER A 328 -3.48 -10.16 -19.75
CA SER A 328 -4.48 -10.86 -18.96
C SER A 328 -4.03 -12.28 -18.60
N CYS A 329 -4.59 -12.82 -17.52
CA CYS A 329 -4.37 -14.23 -17.17
C CYS A 329 -4.87 -15.19 -18.25
N TYR A 330 -5.89 -14.82 -19.03
CA TYR A 330 -6.33 -15.62 -20.18
C TYR A 330 -5.23 -15.77 -21.23
N GLU A 331 -4.62 -14.66 -21.65
CA GLU A 331 -3.54 -14.71 -22.64
C GLU A 331 -2.33 -15.46 -22.12
N TYR A 332 -1.94 -15.18 -20.87
CA TYR A 332 -0.86 -15.90 -20.22
C TYR A 332 -1.12 -17.41 -20.22
N MET A 333 -2.28 -17.85 -19.73
CA MET A 333 -2.65 -19.28 -19.72
C MET A 333 -2.62 -19.87 -21.12
N ARG A 334 -3.19 -19.18 -22.13
CA ARG A 334 -3.21 -19.63 -23.52
C ARG A 334 -1.81 -19.83 -24.10
N ILE A 335 -0.90 -18.88 -23.87
CA ILE A 335 0.49 -18.94 -24.33
C ILE A 335 1.21 -20.11 -23.65
N ARG A 336 1.08 -20.24 -22.32
CA ARG A 336 1.75 -21.28 -21.54
C ARG A 336 1.27 -22.69 -21.94
N LEU A 337 -0.04 -22.87 -22.17
CA LEU A 337 -0.62 -24.10 -22.69
C LEU A 337 -0.10 -24.45 -24.09
N ALA A 338 -0.03 -23.46 -25.00
CA ALA A 338 0.51 -23.67 -26.35
C ALA A 338 1.99 -24.08 -26.33
N MET A 339 2.75 -23.63 -25.33
CA MET A 339 4.15 -23.99 -25.10
C MET A 339 4.33 -25.28 -24.28
N ASN A 340 3.25 -25.94 -23.85
CA ASN A 340 3.27 -27.07 -22.94
C ASN A 340 4.05 -26.79 -21.63
N THR A 341 3.86 -25.60 -21.08
CA THR A 341 4.49 -25.15 -19.83
C THR A 341 3.42 -24.88 -18.75
N PRO A 342 3.79 -24.87 -17.45
CA PRO A 342 2.82 -24.61 -16.39
C PRO A 342 2.15 -23.23 -16.54
N ILE A 343 0.84 -23.21 -16.34
CA ILE A 343 -0.01 -22.01 -16.29
C ILE A 343 -0.01 -21.31 -14.92
N THR A 344 0.74 -21.85 -13.96
CA THR A 344 0.97 -21.26 -12.62
C THR A 344 1.35 -19.78 -12.75
N PRO A 345 0.78 -18.88 -11.92
CA PRO A 345 -0.02 -19.14 -10.71
C PRO A 345 -1.48 -19.47 -11.01
N TYR A 346 -1.91 -19.28 -12.26
CA TYR A 346 -3.30 -19.47 -12.65
C TYR A 346 -3.67 -20.95 -12.78
N CYS A 347 -4.98 -21.19 -12.79
CA CYS A 347 -5.55 -22.53 -12.85
C CYS A 347 -6.85 -22.54 -13.67
N ASN A 348 -7.19 -23.70 -14.22
CA ASN A 348 -8.31 -23.84 -15.17
C ASN A 348 -9.24 -25.03 -14.84
N LYS A 349 -9.21 -25.51 -13.60
CA LYS A 349 -10.00 -26.65 -13.13
C LYS A 349 -10.74 -26.28 -11.86
N LEU A 350 -11.91 -26.89 -11.65
CA LEU A 350 -12.70 -26.67 -10.44
C LEU A 350 -11.97 -27.18 -9.19
N SER A 351 -12.12 -26.43 -8.08
CA SER A 351 -11.36 -26.63 -6.83
C SER A 351 -11.41 -28.04 -6.27
N SER A 352 -12.53 -28.76 -6.45
CA SER A 352 -12.76 -30.10 -5.91
C SER A 352 -11.83 -31.18 -6.45
N THR A 353 -11.02 -30.88 -7.47
CA THR A 353 -10.19 -31.87 -8.18
C THR A 353 -8.75 -31.43 -8.47
N ASP A 354 -8.36 -30.19 -8.15
CA ASP A 354 -7.07 -29.61 -8.59
C ASP A 354 -6.26 -29.06 -7.41
N ILE A 355 -5.56 -29.98 -6.73
CA ILE A 355 -4.60 -29.67 -5.66
C ILE A 355 -3.18 -29.73 -6.24
N LYS A 356 -2.38 -28.70 -5.99
CA LYS A 356 -0.97 -28.62 -6.42
C LYS A 356 -0.04 -28.22 -5.29
N CYS A 357 1.22 -28.65 -5.39
CA CYS A 357 2.29 -28.06 -4.59
C CYS A 357 2.72 -26.74 -5.23
N LEU A 358 2.64 -25.65 -4.47
CA LEU A 358 3.00 -24.30 -4.87
C LEU A 358 4.43 -24.02 -4.47
N ASN A 359 5.34 -24.00 -5.44
CA ASN A 359 6.78 -23.80 -5.18
C ASN A 359 7.13 -22.36 -4.71
N TYR A 360 6.22 -21.41 -4.90
CA TYR A 360 6.40 -20.03 -4.43
C TYR A 360 5.95 -19.84 -2.98
N ASP A 361 5.03 -20.69 -2.48
CA ASP A 361 4.51 -20.67 -1.10
C ASP A 361 5.05 -21.82 -0.22
N ASP A 362 5.76 -22.78 -0.81
CA ASP A 362 6.17 -24.05 -0.17
C ASP A 362 4.97 -24.77 0.50
N ALA A 363 3.80 -24.76 -0.15
CA ALA A 363 2.53 -25.22 0.41
C ALA A 363 1.66 -26.00 -0.60
N PHE A 364 0.65 -26.73 -0.10
CA PHE A 364 -0.42 -27.25 -0.95
C PHE A 364 -1.45 -26.15 -1.22
N GLY A 365 -1.83 -26.00 -2.48
CA GLY A 365 -2.88 -25.09 -2.90
C GLY A 365 -3.97 -25.75 -3.72
N PHE A 366 -5.11 -25.10 -3.77
CA PHE A 366 -6.28 -25.47 -4.57
C PHE A 366 -6.61 -24.35 -5.56
N CYS A 367 -7.17 -24.69 -6.71
CA CYS A 367 -7.63 -23.68 -7.65
C CYS A 367 -8.86 -22.94 -7.09
N ASP A 368 -8.83 -21.62 -7.00
CA ASP A 368 -9.97 -20.80 -6.53
C ASP A 368 -11.01 -20.48 -7.62
N LEU A 369 -10.96 -21.20 -8.73
CA LEU A 369 -11.98 -21.14 -9.78
C LEU A 369 -13.33 -21.59 -9.22
N GLN A 370 -14.28 -20.65 -9.19
CA GLN A 370 -15.60 -20.85 -8.62
C GLN A 370 -16.68 -20.12 -9.42
N ARG A 371 -17.93 -20.54 -9.23
CA ARG A 371 -19.10 -19.87 -9.79
C ARG A 371 -19.41 -18.63 -8.98
N GLN A 372 -19.51 -17.50 -9.65
CA GLN A 372 -19.91 -16.22 -9.08
C GLN A 372 -21.43 -16.11 -8.99
N LYS A 373 -21.90 -15.20 -8.15
CA LYS A 373 -23.33 -14.89 -8.02
C LYS A 373 -23.89 -14.34 -9.33
N ASP A 374 -23.19 -13.35 -9.88
CA ASP A 374 -23.57 -12.62 -11.07
C ASP A 374 -22.67 -12.98 -12.26
N LYS A 375 -23.15 -12.72 -13.48
CA LYS A 375 -22.39 -12.95 -14.70
C LYS A 375 -21.18 -12.00 -14.71
N LEU A 376 -19.99 -12.53 -14.98
CA LEU A 376 -18.79 -11.71 -15.04
C LEU A 376 -18.83 -10.74 -16.23
N PRO A 377 -18.26 -9.52 -16.10
CA PRO A 377 -18.03 -8.64 -17.23
C PRO A 377 -17.27 -9.36 -18.36
N PRO A 378 -17.51 -9.07 -19.65
CA PRO A 378 -16.85 -9.76 -20.76
C PRO A 378 -15.32 -9.80 -20.65
N GLU A 379 -14.70 -8.71 -20.20
CA GLU A 379 -13.26 -8.61 -19.98
C GLU A 379 -12.70 -9.51 -18.88
N ASN A 380 -13.56 -10.00 -17.98
CA ASN A 380 -13.21 -10.91 -16.88
C ASN A 380 -13.66 -12.36 -17.13
N GLN A 381 -14.14 -12.68 -18.34
CA GLN A 381 -14.53 -14.04 -18.73
C GLN A 381 -13.34 -14.76 -19.39
N TYR A 382 -12.64 -15.60 -18.65
CA TYR A 382 -11.36 -16.20 -19.08
C TYR A 382 -11.45 -17.61 -19.66
N PHE A 383 -12.64 -18.17 -19.82
CA PHE A 383 -12.82 -19.54 -20.27
C PHE A 383 -13.81 -19.64 -21.42
N THR A 384 -13.46 -20.40 -22.45
CA THR A 384 -14.40 -20.83 -23.50
C THR A 384 -15.15 -22.10 -23.11
N SER A 385 -14.57 -22.90 -22.22
CA SER A 385 -15.14 -24.14 -21.69
C SER A 385 -14.47 -24.49 -20.37
N ILE A 386 -15.20 -25.11 -19.45
CA ILE A 386 -14.69 -25.67 -18.19
C ILE A 386 -15.26 -27.08 -18.04
N ASP A 387 -14.40 -28.06 -17.75
CA ASP A 387 -14.81 -29.45 -17.60
C ASP A 387 -15.88 -29.59 -16.50
N GLY A 388 -17.00 -30.22 -16.82
CA GLY A 388 -18.13 -30.40 -15.89
C GLY A 388 -19.04 -29.18 -15.74
N VAL A 389 -18.84 -28.10 -16.51
CA VAL A 389 -19.68 -26.90 -16.49
C VAL A 389 -20.40 -26.73 -17.83
N ALA A 390 -21.71 -26.47 -17.78
CA ALA A 390 -22.50 -26.19 -19.00
C ALA A 390 -22.03 -24.90 -19.68
N SER A 391 -22.01 -24.86 -21.01
CA SER A 391 -21.51 -23.69 -21.78
C SER A 391 -22.23 -22.37 -21.43
N SER A 392 -23.52 -22.44 -21.05
CA SER A 392 -24.29 -21.27 -20.61
C SER A 392 -23.86 -20.70 -19.26
N GLU A 393 -23.22 -21.53 -18.42
CA GLU A 393 -22.78 -21.16 -17.07
C GLU A 393 -21.32 -20.67 -17.06
N VAL A 394 -20.50 -21.01 -18.05
CA VAL A 394 -19.08 -20.62 -18.12
C VAL A 394 -18.84 -19.11 -17.89
N PRO A 395 -19.66 -18.18 -18.43
CA PRO A 395 -19.52 -16.74 -18.14
C PRO A 395 -19.69 -16.31 -16.68
N TYR A 396 -20.13 -17.21 -15.81
CA TYR A 396 -20.25 -16.98 -14.36
C TYR A 396 -19.04 -17.50 -13.59
N TYR A 397 -18.05 -18.12 -14.23
CA TYR A 397 -16.89 -18.70 -13.55
C TYR A 397 -15.64 -17.83 -13.67
N GLY A 398 -14.97 -17.62 -12.55
CA GLY A 398 -13.71 -16.89 -12.43
C GLY A 398 -13.04 -17.17 -11.07
N GLY A 399 -11.93 -16.51 -10.79
CA GLY A 399 -11.24 -16.55 -9.50
C GLY A 399 -12.06 -15.95 -8.36
N GLY A 400 -11.61 -16.13 -7.12
CA GLY A 400 -12.41 -15.75 -5.95
C GLY A 400 -12.35 -14.27 -5.56
N SER A 401 -11.50 -13.46 -6.18
CA SER A 401 -11.21 -12.09 -5.76
C SER A 401 -11.30 -11.12 -6.95
N THR A 402 -11.95 -9.98 -6.74
CA THR A 402 -12.01 -8.89 -7.73
C THR A 402 -10.63 -8.26 -7.95
N LEU A 403 -9.86 -8.10 -6.87
CA LEU A 403 -8.49 -7.57 -6.86
C LEU A 403 -7.49 -8.41 -7.67
N ASN A 404 -7.85 -9.65 -8.00
CA ASN A 404 -7.05 -10.48 -8.90
C ASN A 404 -7.52 -10.37 -10.35
N ASP A 405 -8.28 -9.35 -10.70
CA ASP A 405 -9.01 -9.24 -11.96
C ASP A 405 -9.93 -10.44 -12.22
N TRP A 406 -10.46 -11.11 -11.19
CA TRP A 406 -11.16 -12.40 -11.33
C TRP A 406 -10.32 -13.51 -11.95
N CYS A 407 -8.99 -13.37 -12.01
CA CYS A 407 -8.12 -14.42 -12.49
C CYS A 407 -8.08 -15.57 -11.48
N PRO A 408 -8.42 -16.80 -11.89
CA PRO A 408 -8.36 -17.95 -11.00
C PRO A 408 -6.92 -18.34 -10.75
N ILE A 409 -6.53 -18.41 -9.48
CA ILE A 409 -5.20 -18.74 -9.03
C ILE A 409 -5.21 -19.89 -8.04
N TYR A 410 -4.07 -20.54 -7.87
CA TYR A 410 -3.91 -21.45 -6.75
C TYR A 410 -3.79 -20.70 -5.43
N ARG A 411 -4.68 -21.02 -4.49
CA ARG A 411 -4.68 -20.50 -3.11
C ARG A 411 -4.19 -21.55 -2.14
N ILE A 412 -3.45 -21.14 -1.12
CA ILE A 412 -2.97 -22.04 -0.06
C ILE A 412 -4.16 -22.67 0.69
N HIS A 413 -4.13 -23.98 0.89
CA HIS A 413 -5.14 -24.69 1.67
C HIS A 413 -4.96 -24.41 3.17
N LYS A 414 -5.99 -23.83 3.82
CA LYS A 414 -5.95 -23.48 5.26
C LYS A 414 -5.86 -24.69 6.23
N SER A 415 -6.12 -25.92 5.79
CA SER A 415 -6.02 -27.12 6.63
C SER A 415 -5.12 -28.18 5.97
N ILE A 416 -4.00 -28.50 6.61
CA ILE A 416 -3.48 -29.86 6.89
C ILE A 416 -2.28 -29.68 7.85
N MET A 417 -2.57 -29.72 9.15
CA MET A 417 -1.80 -30.51 10.11
C MET A 417 -2.82 -31.23 10.99
N HIS A 418 -3.66 -32.05 10.37
CA HIS A 418 -4.22 -33.19 11.08
C HIS A 418 -3.13 -34.26 11.10
N TYR A 419 -2.74 -34.64 12.31
CA TYR A 419 -1.73 -35.64 12.67
C TYR A 419 -1.48 -36.72 11.62
N ASN A 420 -0.21 -36.87 11.21
CA ASN A 420 0.32 -38.18 10.82
C ASN A 420 1.52 -38.47 11.71
N THR A 421 1.40 -39.51 12.52
CA THR A 421 2.48 -40.14 13.26
C THR A 421 3.64 -40.44 12.30
N LEU A 422 4.76 -39.72 12.44
CA LEU A 422 6.01 -40.06 11.76
C LEU A 422 6.73 -41.13 12.59
N VAL A 423 6.75 -42.36 12.09
CA VAL A 423 7.67 -43.39 12.61
C VAL A 423 9.03 -43.16 11.95
N ILE A 424 9.91 -42.48 12.66
CA ILE A 424 11.33 -42.44 12.31
C ILE A 424 11.88 -43.84 12.63
N ARG A 425 12.28 -44.61 11.61
CA ARG A 425 13.15 -45.77 11.80
C ARG A 425 14.58 -45.29 11.65
N TYR A 426 15.33 -45.30 12.74
CA TYR A 426 16.78 -45.20 12.68
C TYR A 426 17.32 -46.52 12.12
N VAL A 427 18.27 -46.43 11.18
CA VAL A 427 19.09 -47.56 10.73
C VAL A 427 20.24 -47.72 11.70
#